data_AF-A0A1Q7LGG3-F1
#
_entry.id   AF-A0A1Q7LGG3-F1
#
_cell.length_a   1.000
_cell.length_b   1.000
_cell.length_c   1.000
_cell.angle_alpha   90.00
_cell.angle_beta   90.00
_cell.angle_gamma   90.00
#
_symmetry.space_group_name_H-M   'P 1'
#
loop_
_entity.id
_entity.type
_entity.pdbx_description
1 polymer ?
#
loop_
_entity_poly.entity_id
_entity_poly.type
_entity_poly.pdbx_seq_one_letter_code
_entity_poly.pdbx_strand_id
1 'polypeptide(L)'
;MDTKLLERICNENACGGAAITSLDQQALCLNHFLLRCYAKLEAVDPRSQKFHEDPVDLPSMRAFIEECSQKALEISLQSENLSNLERGRLLDILLWSGELFVLLRAPRITFADSTPLGESSKPALAASPRT
;
A
#
# COMPACT_ATOMS: atom_id res chain seq x y z
N MET A 1 25.13 16.89 8.92
CA MET A 1 24.40 16.41 7.74
C MET A 1 23.37 17.50 7.46
N ASP A 2 23.83 18.55 6.79
CA ASP A 2 23.20 19.86 6.79
C ASP A 2 21.94 19.91 5.93
N THR A 3 20.91 20.43 6.60
CA THR A 3 19.66 20.99 6.10
C THR A 3 19.89 21.91 4.90
N LYS A 4 19.46 21.45 3.72
CA LYS A 4 18.93 22.32 2.67
C LYS A 4 18.11 21.46 1.71
N LEU A 5 16.83 21.29 2.04
CA LEU A 5 15.84 21.34 0.98
C LEU A 5 16.05 22.72 0.34
N LEU A 6 16.86 22.78 -0.72
CA LEU A 6 16.86 23.87 -1.69
C LEU A 6 15.39 24.25 -1.88
N GLU A 7 15.06 25.54 -1.94
CA GLU A 7 13.71 26.08 -2.16
C GLU A 7 13.09 25.48 -3.43
N ARG A 8 12.66 24.22 -3.32
CA ARG A 8 12.06 23.44 -4.37
C ARG A 8 10.59 23.73 -4.24
N ILE A 9 10.00 24.09 -5.36
CA ILE A 9 8.56 24.23 -5.43
C ILE A 9 7.98 22.81 -5.50
N CYS A 10 6.78 22.63 -4.98
CA CYS A 10 6.05 21.40 -5.16
C CYS A 10 5.96 21.04 -6.67
N ASN A 11 6.31 19.80 -7.01
CA ASN A 11 6.31 19.30 -8.39
C ASN A 11 4.90 19.06 -8.94
N GLU A 12 3.86 19.19 -8.11
CA GLU A 12 2.47 19.05 -8.55
C GLU A 12 2.04 20.26 -9.41
N ASN A 13 1.37 19.98 -10.53
CA ASN A 13 1.00 21.01 -11.50
C ASN A 13 0.20 22.15 -10.86
N ALA A 14 0.56 23.39 -11.20
CA ALA A 14 -0.05 24.62 -10.67
C ALA A 14 0.10 24.83 -9.15
N CYS A 15 0.94 24.05 -8.45
CA CYS A 15 1.26 24.32 -7.05
C CYS A 15 2.41 25.31 -6.91
N GLY A 16 2.14 26.49 -6.33
CA GLY A 16 3.19 27.45 -5.94
C GLY A 16 3.77 27.22 -4.54
N GLY A 17 3.43 26.12 -3.88
CA GLY A 17 3.82 25.84 -2.50
C GLY A 17 5.27 25.39 -2.37
N ALA A 18 5.93 25.77 -1.27
CA ALA A 18 7.26 25.26 -0.94
C ALA A 18 7.20 23.76 -0.66
N ALA A 19 8.09 22.99 -1.29
CA ALA A 19 8.28 21.60 -0.98
C ALA A 19 8.90 21.47 0.41
N ILE A 20 8.37 20.54 1.20
CA ILE A 20 8.86 20.25 2.54
C ILE A 20 9.49 18.86 2.63
N THR A 21 9.23 18.02 1.63
CA THR A 21 9.71 16.64 1.57
C THR A 21 9.79 16.16 0.13
N SER A 22 10.37 14.98 -0.06
CA SER A 22 10.28 14.22 -1.30
C SER A 22 9.60 12.88 -1.04
N LEU A 23 8.72 12.46 -1.94
CA LEU A 23 8.05 11.17 -1.92
C LEU A 23 7.97 10.64 -3.36
N ASP A 24 8.36 9.39 -3.60
CA ASP A 24 8.38 8.79 -4.95
C ASP A 24 9.16 9.66 -5.96
N GLN A 25 10.32 10.16 -5.52
CA GLN A 25 11.21 11.05 -6.28
C GLN A 25 10.61 12.42 -6.65
N GLN A 26 9.44 12.78 -6.12
CA GLN A 26 8.79 14.07 -6.34
C GLN A 26 8.91 14.97 -5.11
N ALA A 27 9.33 16.22 -5.30
CA ALA A 27 9.32 17.22 -4.23
C ALA A 27 7.89 17.71 -4.00
N LEU A 28 7.38 17.63 -2.77
CA LEU A 28 5.98 17.92 -2.45
C LEU A 28 5.86 18.89 -1.27
N CYS A 29 4.88 19.79 -1.36
CA CYS A 29 4.41 20.52 -0.18
C CYS A 29 3.59 19.60 0.72
N LEU A 30 3.29 20.04 1.94
CA LEU A 30 2.57 19.22 2.92
C LEU A 30 1.24 18.68 2.38
N ASN A 31 0.43 19.53 1.76
CA ASN A 31 -0.88 19.11 1.25
C ASN A 31 -0.78 18.02 0.17
N HIS A 32 0.16 18.16 -0.77
CA HIS A 32 0.35 17.17 -1.84
C HIS A 32 1.01 15.90 -1.33
N PHE A 33 1.88 15.99 -0.34
CA PHE A 33 2.38 14.83 0.39
C PHE A 33 1.23 14.05 1.02
N LEU A 34 0.37 14.72 1.80
CA LEU A 34 -0.78 14.08 2.47
C LEU A 34 -1.73 13.43 1.45
N LEU A 35 -2.09 14.16 0.39
CA LEU A 35 -2.99 13.66 -0.65
C LEU A 35 -2.41 12.42 -1.35
N ARG A 36 -1.13 12.45 -1.70
CA ARG A 36 -0.45 11.34 -2.38
C ARG A 36 -0.33 10.12 -1.47
N CYS A 37 0.00 10.31 -0.18
CA CYS A 37 -0.02 9.22 0.79
C CYS A 37 -1.41 8.62 0.90
N TYR A 38 -2.47 9.41 1.12
CA TYR A 38 -3.82 8.87 1.22
C TYR A 38 -4.28 8.11 -0.03
N ALA A 39 -4.10 8.69 -1.22
CA ALA A 39 -4.50 8.03 -2.47
C ALA A 39 -3.79 6.69 -2.68
N LYS A 40 -2.49 6.62 -2.36
CA LYS A 40 -1.71 5.39 -2.51
C LYS A 40 -2.04 4.37 -1.42
N LEU A 41 -2.19 4.79 -0.15
CA LEU A 41 -2.58 3.92 0.95
C LEU A 41 -3.98 3.31 0.70
N GLU A 42 -4.92 4.10 0.19
CA GLU A 42 -6.24 3.61 -0.20
C GLU A 42 -6.17 2.60 -1.34
N ALA A 43 -5.34 2.86 -2.36
CA ALA A 43 -5.17 1.95 -3.49
C ALA A 43 -4.56 0.60 -3.10
N VAL A 44 -3.76 0.55 -2.02
CA VAL A 44 -3.11 -0.68 -1.55
C VAL A 44 -3.88 -1.40 -0.45
N ASP A 45 -4.87 -0.75 0.16
CA ASP A 45 -5.65 -1.32 1.26
C ASP A 45 -6.59 -2.42 0.74
N PRO A 46 -6.41 -3.69 1.15
CA PRO A 46 -7.30 -4.79 0.75
C PRO A 46 -8.76 -4.56 1.18
N ARG A 47 -8.99 -3.73 2.21
CA ARG A 47 -10.34 -3.38 2.70
C ARG A 47 -11.03 -2.39 1.75
N SER A 48 -10.25 -1.58 1.02
CA SER A 48 -10.73 -0.56 0.09
C SER A 48 -10.83 -1.08 -1.35
N GLN A 49 -10.07 -2.13 -1.69
CA GLN A 49 -10.10 -2.76 -3.01
C GLN A 49 -11.39 -3.55 -3.23
N LYS A 50 -12.40 -2.89 -3.79
CA LYS A 50 -13.51 -3.57 -4.47
C LYS A 50 -12.99 -4.09 -5.82
N PHE A 51 -12.52 -5.34 -5.87
CA PHE A 51 -12.25 -6.08 -7.10
C PHE A 51 -11.20 -5.48 -8.05
N HIS A 52 -9.93 -5.40 -7.63
CA HIS A 52 -8.82 -5.30 -8.59
C HIS A 52 -8.24 -6.69 -8.87
N GLU A 53 -8.41 -7.17 -10.11
CA GLU A 53 -7.85 -8.45 -10.59
C GLU A 53 -6.37 -8.33 -11.02
N ASP A 54 -5.81 -7.12 -11.01
CA ASP A 54 -4.44 -6.91 -11.46
C ASP A 54 -3.39 -7.41 -10.46
N PRO A 55 -2.30 -8.05 -10.93
CA PRO A 55 -1.19 -8.44 -10.08
C PRO A 55 -0.54 -7.20 -9.46
N VAL A 56 -0.77 -7.00 -8.17
CA VAL A 56 -0.18 -5.87 -7.45
C VAL A 56 1.29 -6.17 -7.12
N ASP A 57 2.20 -5.29 -7.53
CA ASP A 57 3.64 -5.36 -7.24
C ASP A 57 3.93 -5.11 -5.75
N LEU A 58 3.87 -6.17 -4.96
CA LEU A 58 4.05 -6.16 -3.51
C LEU A 58 5.38 -5.48 -3.06
N PRO A 59 6.54 -5.76 -3.67
CA PRO A 59 7.79 -5.02 -3.38
C PRO A 59 7.65 -3.50 -3.48
N SER A 60 7.08 -3.00 -4.58
CA SER A 60 6.93 -1.55 -4.80
C SER A 60 5.93 -0.93 -3.83
N MET A 61 4.85 -1.63 -3.49
CA MET A 61 3.90 -1.16 -2.46
C MET A 61 4.57 -1.04 -1.10
N ARG A 62 5.34 -2.05 -0.69
CA ARG A 62 6.02 -2.05 0.62
C ARG A 62 7.04 -0.91 0.69
N ALA A 63 7.82 -0.72 -0.37
CA ALA A 63 8.77 0.39 -0.45
C ALA A 63 8.05 1.75 -0.32
N PHE A 64 6.92 1.92 -0.99
CA PHE A 64 6.13 3.15 -0.89
C PHE A 64 5.57 3.38 0.54
N ILE A 65 5.02 2.34 1.19
CA ILE A 65 4.49 2.46 2.55
C ILE A 65 5.60 2.82 3.55
N GLU A 66 6.78 2.20 3.40
CA GLU A 66 7.95 2.51 4.20
C GLU A 66 8.41 3.96 3.99
N GLU A 67 8.51 4.42 2.74
CA GLU A 67 8.87 5.81 2.43
C GLU A 67 7.83 6.79 2.99
N CYS A 68 6.53 6.56 2.75
CA CYS A 68 5.45 7.43 3.22
C CYS A 68 5.45 7.53 4.75
N SER A 69 5.62 6.42 5.48
CA SER A 69 5.71 6.44 6.95
C SER A 69 6.96 7.17 7.44
N GLN A 70 8.13 6.92 6.85
CA GLN A 70 9.37 7.58 7.21
C GLN A 70 9.28 9.10 6.99
N LYS A 71 8.71 9.53 5.86
CA LYS A 71 8.52 10.95 5.54
C LYS A 71 7.47 11.63 6.41
N ALA A 72 6.38 10.94 6.75
CA ALA A 72 5.39 11.48 7.69
C ALA A 72 6.00 11.71 9.08
N LEU A 73 6.84 10.77 9.55
CA LEU A 73 7.57 10.92 10.81
C LEU A 73 8.58 12.06 10.75
N GLU A 74 9.37 12.14 9.69
CA GLU A 74 10.35 13.21 9.46
C GLU A 74 9.69 14.59 9.51
N ILE A 75 8.60 14.79 8.77
CA ILE A 75 7.83 16.04 8.76
C ILE A 75 7.29 16.36 10.15
N SER A 76 6.74 15.37 10.86
CA SER A 76 6.17 15.54 12.20
C SER A 76 7.20 16.02 13.23
N LEU A 77 8.45 15.56 13.11
CA LEU A 77 9.52 15.89 14.03
C LEU A 77 10.26 17.19 13.67
N GLN A 78 10.37 17.51 12.38
CA GLN A 78 11.18 18.64 11.91
C GLN A 78 10.36 19.92 11.65
N SER A 79 9.04 19.81 11.49
CA SER A 79 8.21 20.97 11.17
C SER A 79 7.69 21.67 12.43
N GLU A 80 8.19 22.89 12.68
CA GLU A 80 7.81 23.66 13.87
C GLU A 80 6.37 24.22 13.80
N ASN A 81 5.88 24.52 12.59
CA ASN A 81 4.64 25.27 12.37
C ASN A 81 3.44 24.42 11.90
N LEU A 82 3.37 23.15 12.32
CA LEU A 82 2.20 22.33 12.01
C LEU A 82 0.98 22.77 12.84
N SER A 83 -0.18 22.82 12.21
CA SER A 83 -1.48 22.89 12.88
C SER A 83 -1.83 21.53 13.52
N ASN A 84 -2.76 21.53 14.46
CA ASN A 84 -3.26 20.28 15.07
C ASN A 84 -3.90 19.35 14.03
N LEU A 85 -4.55 19.92 13.02
CA LEU A 85 -5.13 19.14 11.92
C LEU A 85 -4.04 18.43 11.11
N GLU A 86 -2.97 19.14 10.76
CA GLU A 86 -1.85 18.56 10.01
C GLU A 86 -1.14 17.47 10.82
N ARG A 87 -0.89 17.70 12.12
CA ARG A 87 -0.36 16.68 13.03
C ARG A 87 -1.26 15.44 13.08
N GLY A 88 -2.57 15.64 13.18
CA GLY A 88 -3.55 14.55 13.16
C GLY A 88 -3.47 13.73 11.87
N ARG A 89 -3.39 14.38 10.71
CA ARG A 89 -3.25 13.69 9.41
C ARG A 89 -1.93 12.94 9.27
N LEU A 90 -0.83 13.48 9.77
CA LEU A 90 0.47 12.79 9.75
C LEU A 90 0.45 11.55 10.66
N LEU A 91 -0.16 11.65 11.84
CA LEU A 91 -0.35 10.50 12.74
C LEU A 91 -1.23 9.43 12.13
N ASP A 92 -2.31 9.83 11.46
CA ASP A 92 -3.22 8.94 10.75
C ASP A 92 -2.48 8.16 9.64
N ILE A 93 -1.65 8.84 8.83
CA ILE A 93 -0.78 8.19 7.84
C ILE A 93 0.17 7.18 8.48
N LEU A 94 0.81 7.53 9.60
CA LEU A 94 1.73 6.63 10.31
C LEU A 94 1.02 5.37 10.81
N LEU A 95 -0.17 5.53 11.39
CA LEU A 95 -0.98 4.42 11.88
C LEU A 95 -1.44 3.50 10.74
N TRP A 96 -2.01 4.08 9.68
CA TRP A 96 -2.50 3.31 8.54
C TRP A 96 -1.36 2.57 7.82
N SER A 97 -0.20 3.22 7.64
CA SER A 97 0.99 2.58 7.08
C SER A 97 1.44 1.38 7.92
N GLY A 98 1.40 1.50 9.25
CA GLY A 98 1.73 0.41 10.17
C GLY A 98 0.77 -0.78 10.05
N GLU A 99 -0.55 -0.51 9.96
CA GLU A 99 -1.55 -1.55 9.74
C GLU A 99 -1.33 -2.28 8.42
N LEU A 100 -1.09 -1.53 7.33
CA LEU A 100 -0.84 -2.11 6.01
C LEU A 100 0.45 -2.92 5.97
N PHE A 101 1.50 -2.50 6.67
CA PHE A 101 2.74 -3.27 6.76
C PHE A 101 2.53 -4.64 7.41
N VAL A 102 1.69 -4.71 8.46
CA VAL A 102 1.31 -5.98 9.10
C VAL A 102 0.49 -6.84 8.15
N LEU A 103 -0.51 -6.27 7.49
CA LEU A 103 -1.38 -6.99 6.54
C LEU A 103 -0.60 -7.56 5.36
N LEU A 104 0.33 -6.77 4.79
CA LEU A 104 1.14 -7.19 3.64
C LEU A 104 2.24 -8.19 4.02
N ARG A 105 2.61 -8.30 5.30
CA ARG A 105 3.59 -9.27 5.80
C ARG A 105 2.97 -10.64 6.10
N ALA A 106 1.66 -10.69 6.39
CA ALA A 106 0.97 -11.95 6.63
C ALA A 106 1.08 -12.86 5.38
N PRO A 107 1.39 -14.16 5.53
CA PRO A 107 1.29 -15.08 4.41
C PRO A 107 -0.16 -15.02 3.91
N ARG A 108 -0.37 -14.66 2.64
CA ARG A 108 -1.70 -14.83 2.04
C ARG A 108 -1.98 -16.33 2.11
N ILE A 109 -2.87 -16.75 3.02
CA ILE A 109 -3.42 -18.10 2.96
C ILE A 109 -4.28 -18.11 1.70
N THR A 110 -3.67 -18.48 0.59
CA THR A 110 -4.37 -18.78 -0.65
C THR A 110 -5.16 -20.03 -0.38
N PHE A 111 -6.45 -19.90 -0.10
CA PHE A 111 -7.40 -21.01 -0.21
C PHE A 111 -7.61 -21.31 -1.70
N ALA A 112 -6.55 -21.78 -2.35
CA ALA A 112 -6.57 -22.31 -3.70
C ALA A 112 -6.23 -23.79 -3.61
N ASP A 113 -7.18 -24.57 -3.09
CA ASP A 113 -7.38 -25.96 -3.50
C ASP A 113 -8.66 -26.48 -2.85
N SER A 114 -9.79 -26.12 -3.45
CA SER A 114 -10.99 -26.95 -3.37
C SER A 114 -11.15 -27.61 -4.73
N THR A 115 -10.27 -28.56 -5.04
CA THR A 115 -10.54 -29.53 -6.10
C THR A 115 -11.69 -30.42 -5.59
N PRO A 116 -12.89 -30.42 -6.18
CA PRO A 116 -13.84 -31.49 -5.91
C PRO A 116 -13.30 -32.72 -6.63
N LEU A 117 -12.73 -33.66 -5.88
CA LEU A 117 -12.37 -34.97 -6.40
C LEU A 117 -13.68 -35.63 -6.85
N GLY A 118 -13.92 -35.56 -8.15
CA GLY A 118 -15.06 -36.18 -8.81
C GLY A 118 -15.09 -37.67 -8.51
N GLU A 119 -16.26 -38.14 -8.05
CA GLU A 119 -16.63 -39.53 -7.99
C GLU A 119 -16.46 -40.20 -9.36
N SER A 120 -15.57 -41.18 -9.44
CA SER A 120 -15.80 -42.33 -10.33
C SER A 120 -14.89 -43.50 -9.97
N SER A 121 -15.47 -44.51 -9.33
CA SER A 121 -14.98 -45.87 -9.42
C SER A 121 -16.17 -46.82 -9.28
N LYS A 122 -16.79 -47.12 -10.43
CA LYS A 122 -17.70 -48.26 -10.60
C LYS A 122 -16.88 -49.56 -10.48
N PRO A 123 -17.36 -50.59 -9.76
CA PRO A 123 -16.72 -51.89 -9.73
C PRO A 123 -16.99 -52.65 -11.06
N ALA A 124 -15.94 -53.26 -11.60
CA ALA A 124 -16.00 -54.14 -12.76
C ALA A 124 -16.73 -55.44 -12.41
N LEU A 125 -17.90 -55.66 -13.00
CA LEU A 125 -18.61 -56.93 -12.98
C LEU A 125 -18.10 -57.78 -14.14
N ALA A 126 -17.31 -58.81 -13.85
CA ALA A 126 -16.90 -59.82 -14.81
C ALA A 126 -18.12 -60.69 -15.19
N ALA A 127 -18.51 -60.63 -16.47
CA ALA A 127 -19.46 -61.56 -17.06
C ALA A 127 -18.73 -62.38 -18.13
N SER A 128 -18.58 -63.68 -17.88
CA SER A 128 -18.24 -64.66 -18.91
C SER A 128 -19.38 -64.75 -19.94
N PRO A 129 -19.06 -65.15 -21.19
CA PRO A 129 -19.85 -66.21 -21.77
C PRO A 129 -19.04 -67.29 -22.51
N ARG A 130 -19.65 -68.47 -22.51
CA ARG A 130 -19.33 -69.69 -23.25
C ARG A 130 -19.20 -69.45 -24.76
N THR A 131 -18.27 -70.15 -25.40
CA THR A 131 -18.57 -71.06 -26.53
C THR A 131 -17.57 -72.21 -26.52
#